data_AF-A0A812S4S9-F1
#
_entry.id   AF-A0A812S4S9-F1
#
_cell.length_a   1.000
_cell.length_b   1.000
_cell.length_c   1.000
_cell.angle_alpha   90.00
_cell.angle_beta   90.00
_cell.angle_gamma   90.00
#
_symmetry.space_group_name_H-M   'P 1'
#
loop_
_entity.id
_entity.type
_entity.pdbx_description
1 polymer ?
#
loop_
_entity_poly.entity_id
_entity_poly.type
_entity_poly.pdbx_seq_one_letter_code
_entity_poly.pdbx_strand_id
1 'polypeptide(L)'
;WAKKGRWERLRLASARPSADTFDLGGLAFHPAVATGRRLMPCATTPAPTNEGRPKPRATRGKTSKDTDARWSDGKRQYAPWHYQLEAMLQDSQGVLHLPTAEIKEQLHGIPTGYTVQAGADDRTRHRMIGNGWRWGVAGRILGFVVLAAWAAPLAEAGRLPSSPRTSTLQWLTQAWAGCPPSPPVLGEGLDMGQHWASAPLMRHSLARRPALEPALSAVIAELLVLVEEREEDTRAWLQELPAHVRATYTTSDHPRPFQGPTFLGLLHDLGYPATADLEEDLRLGFDMLGPVRRAPGWKPRVDGRYSNPSGLHRLRQENPPYVGAKCSRGRSGVHTAALLEELVQEARLGRVIGPCAAPDHWSVATSALPWTADVHTLRQPPLGDCFAALSFAICQVDENGDLKLRQSEDWRRSGHNATMSAEDVPTRHFLGDIVDFIQSAWCEGWDPKVFGHDLHSERLPPVGGALP
;
A
#
# COMPACT_ATOMS: atom_id res chain seq x y z
N TRP A 1 -22.10 -6.48 14.82
CA TRP A 1 -20.79 -7.17 14.70
C TRP A 1 -20.94 -8.66 15.03
N ALA A 2 -20.11 -9.55 14.48
CA ALA A 2 -20.14 -11.00 14.76
C ALA A 2 -18.73 -11.63 14.73
N LYS A 3 -18.45 -12.53 15.68
CA LYS A 3 -17.17 -13.22 15.81
C LYS A 3 -17.03 -14.35 14.78
N LYS A 4 -15.95 -14.34 13.98
CA LYS A 4 -15.57 -15.47 13.11
C LYS A 4 -14.10 -15.84 13.36
N GLY A 5 -13.88 -16.92 14.11
CA GLY A 5 -12.55 -17.26 14.62
C GLY A 5 -12.09 -16.21 15.64
N ARG A 6 -10.91 -15.63 15.43
CA ARG A 6 -10.33 -14.58 16.29
C ARG A 6 -10.71 -13.14 15.93
N TRP A 7 -11.51 -12.95 14.88
CA TRP A 7 -11.80 -11.62 14.35
C TRP A 7 -13.26 -11.24 14.62
N GLU A 8 -13.47 -10.02 15.09
CA GLU A 8 -14.76 -9.36 15.04
C GLU A 8 -15.00 -8.86 13.61
N ARG A 9 -16.16 -9.18 13.03
CA ARG A 9 -16.51 -8.75 11.68
C ARG A 9 -17.81 -8.00 11.70
N LEU A 10 -17.84 -6.85 11.04
CA LEU A 10 -19.08 -6.16 10.75
C LEU A 10 -19.89 -7.05 9.80
N ARG A 11 -21.01 -7.57 10.29
CA ARG A 11 -21.99 -8.26 9.44
C ARG A 11 -23.02 -7.23 9.01
N LEU A 12 -22.90 -6.79 7.77
CA LEU A 12 -23.97 -6.06 7.11
C LEU A 12 -25.05 -7.07 6.72
N ALA A 13 -26.20 -7.02 7.40
CA ALA A 13 -27.38 -7.78 7.01
C ALA A 13 -27.98 -7.17 5.73
N SER A 14 -27.32 -7.38 4.59
CA SER A 14 -27.94 -7.11 3.29
C SER A 14 -28.81 -8.30 2.94
N ALA A 15 -30.09 -8.05 2.65
CA ALA A 15 -30.89 -9.02 1.90
C ALA A 15 -30.07 -9.41 0.66
N ARG A 16 -29.83 -10.72 0.50
CA ARG A 16 -29.15 -11.21 -0.69
C ARG A 16 -30.16 -11.08 -1.85
N PRO A 17 -29.75 -10.51 -3.00
CA PRO A 17 -30.61 -10.53 -4.17
C PRO A 17 -31.00 -11.97 -4.47
N SER A 18 -32.28 -12.19 -4.71
CA SER A 18 -32.76 -13.51 -5.10
C SER A 18 -32.31 -13.80 -6.54
N ALA A 19 -32.19 -15.07 -6.90
CA ALA A 19 -31.61 -15.47 -8.20
C ALA A 19 -32.44 -14.98 -9.40
N ASP A 20 -33.73 -14.77 -9.21
CA ASP A 20 -34.70 -14.23 -10.16
C ASP A 20 -34.57 -12.71 -10.37
N THR A 21 -33.78 -12.00 -9.56
CA THR A 21 -33.56 -10.55 -9.74
C THR A 21 -32.47 -10.23 -10.77
N PHE A 22 -31.82 -11.24 -11.34
CA PHE A 22 -30.74 -11.06 -12.32
C PHE A 22 -31.27 -11.30 -13.73
N ASP A 23 -30.93 -10.40 -14.65
CA ASP A 23 -31.10 -10.64 -16.09
C ASP A 23 -29.90 -11.41 -16.61
N LEU A 24 -30.08 -12.71 -16.82
CA LEU A 24 -29.03 -13.63 -17.23
C LEU A 24 -29.03 -13.93 -18.73
N GLY A 25 -29.84 -13.21 -19.54
CA GLY A 25 -29.83 -13.38 -20.99
C GLY A 25 -30.18 -14.80 -21.46
N GLY A 26 -31.13 -15.45 -20.79
CA GLY A 26 -31.54 -16.84 -21.09
C GLY A 26 -30.69 -17.92 -20.42
N LEU A 27 -29.69 -17.54 -19.62
CA LEU A 27 -28.93 -18.46 -18.76
C LEU A 27 -29.59 -18.59 -17.38
N ALA A 28 -29.23 -19.64 -16.65
CA ALA A 28 -29.71 -19.90 -15.30
C ALA A 28 -28.56 -20.22 -14.34
N PHE A 29 -28.69 -19.79 -13.08
CA PHE A 29 -27.82 -20.26 -12.02
C PHE A 29 -28.03 -21.75 -11.74
N HIS A 30 -26.96 -22.43 -11.34
CA HIS A 30 -27.08 -23.77 -10.79
C HIS A 30 -28.06 -23.78 -9.59
N PRO A 31 -28.93 -24.82 -9.42
CA PRO A 31 -29.96 -24.82 -8.37
C PRO A 31 -29.44 -24.59 -6.95
N ALA A 32 -28.23 -25.07 -6.65
CA ALA A 32 -27.58 -24.83 -5.35
C ALA A 32 -27.22 -23.36 -5.11
N VAL A 33 -26.89 -22.60 -6.16
CA VAL A 33 -26.65 -21.15 -6.08
C VAL A 33 -27.97 -20.41 -6.04
N ALA A 34 -28.93 -20.80 -6.88
CA ALA A 34 -30.25 -20.16 -6.94
C ALA A 34 -30.99 -20.21 -5.59
N THR A 35 -30.86 -21.33 -4.86
CA THR A 35 -31.43 -21.52 -3.52
C THR A 35 -30.56 -20.99 -2.38
N GLY A 36 -29.42 -20.36 -2.69
CA GLY A 36 -28.49 -19.81 -1.69
C GLY A 36 -27.71 -20.84 -0.87
N ARG A 37 -27.81 -22.14 -1.19
CA ARG A 37 -27.06 -23.23 -0.54
C ARG A 37 -25.55 -23.16 -0.82
N ARG A 38 -25.18 -22.63 -1.99
CA ARG A 38 -23.80 -22.32 -2.36
C ARG A 38 -23.68 -20.87 -2.83
N LEU A 39 -22.47 -20.33 -2.71
CA LEU A 39 -22.13 -19.00 -3.20
C LEU A 39 -21.36 -19.13 -4.51
N MET A 40 -21.62 -18.22 -5.44
CA MET A 40 -20.73 -18.02 -6.58
C MET A 40 -19.36 -17.56 -6.09
N PRO A 41 -18.27 -17.98 -6.75
CA PRO A 41 -16.95 -17.40 -6.50
C PRO A 41 -16.96 -15.90 -6.84
N CYS A 42 -16.12 -15.14 -6.16
CA CYS A 42 -15.89 -13.73 -6.52
C CYS A 42 -15.41 -13.64 -7.97
N ALA A 43 -15.84 -12.60 -8.69
CA ALA A 43 -15.30 -12.32 -10.01
C ALA A 43 -13.79 -12.09 -9.90
N THR A 44 -13.04 -12.68 -10.81
CA THR A 44 -11.59 -12.47 -10.92
C THR A 44 -11.25 -12.02 -12.32
N THR A 45 -10.06 -11.44 -12.47
CA THR A 45 -9.57 -10.98 -13.76
C THR A 45 -9.19 -12.17 -14.66
N PRO A 46 -9.42 -12.07 -15.98
CA PRO A 46 -8.93 -13.06 -16.93
C PRO A 46 -7.39 -13.11 -16.91
N ALA A 47 -6.79 -14.11 -17.54
CA ALA A 47 -5.34 -14.21 -17.66
C ALA A 47 -4.78 -12.96 -18.37
N PRO A 48 -3.53 -12.56 -18.10
CA PRO A 48 -2.91 -11.43 -18.81
C PRO A 48 -2.59 -11.77 -20.27
N THR A 49 -2.38 -13.05 -20.59
CA THR A 49 -2.04 -13.54 -21.94
C THR A 49 -3.05 -14.57 -22.45
N ASN A 50 -3.05 -14.81 -23.75
CA ASN A 50 -3.93 -15.81 -24.39
C ASN A 50 -3.52 -17.26 -24.06
N GLU A 51 -2.30 -17.45 -23.56
CA GLU A 51 -1.78 -18.74 -23.08
C GLU A 51 -2.44 -19.20 -21.76
N GLY A 52 -3.13 -18.28 -21.08
CA GLY A 52 -3.86 -18.58 -19.85
C GLY A 52 -2.98 -18.66 -18.59
N ARG A 53 -3.56 -19.12 -17.49
CA ARG A 53 -2.88 -19.22 -16.18
C ARG A 53 -2.34 -20.63 -15.93
N PRO A 54 -1.17 -20.79 -15.26
CA PRO A 54 -0.73 -22.09 -14.77
C PRO A 54 -1.65 -22.57 -13.63
N LYS A 55 -1.79 -23.90 -13.48
CA LYS A 55 -2.65 -24.47 -12.43
C LYS A 55 -2.08 -24.10 -11.05
N PRO A 56 -2.87 -23.52 -10.13
CA PRO A 56 -2.40 -23.21 -8.79
C PRO A 56 -1.88 -24.47 -8.08
N ARG A 57 -0.68 -24.40 -7.48
CA ARG A 57 -0.08 -25.57 -6.80
C ARG A 57 -0.98 -26.13 -5.70
N ALA A 58 -1.74 -25.27 -5.02
CA ALA A 58 -2.64 -25.63 -3.92
C ALA A 58 -3.94 -26.37 -4.36
N THR A 59 -4.24 -26.42 -5.66
CA THR A 59 -5.44 -27.07 -6.22
C THR A 59 -5.13 -28.40 -6.91
N ARG A 60 -3.87 -28.86 -6.90
CA ARG A 60 -3.49 -30.17 -7.43
C ARG A 60 -4.22 -31.28 -6.67
N GLY A 61 -5.08 -32.03 -7.38
CA GLY A 61 -5.91 -33.10 -6.81
C GLY A 61 -7.23 -32.67 -6.16
N LYS A 62 -7.56 -31.37 -6.14
CA LYS A 62 -8.80 -30.84 -5.52
C LYS A 62 -9.90 -30.47 -6.52
N THR A 63 -9.58 -30.40 -7.81
CA THR A 63 -10.54 -30.16 -8.88
C THR A 63 -10.88 -31.48 -9.57
N SER A 64 -12.15 -31.65 -9.95
CA SER A 64 -12.58 -32.84 -10.70
C SER A 64 -11.98 -32.85 -12.10
N LYS A 65 -11.91 -34.04 -12.72
CA LYS A 65 -11.44 -34.19 -14.10
C LYS A 65 -12.27 -33.35 -15.09
N ASP A 66 -13.59 -33.30 -14.90
CA ASP A 66 -14.47 -32.52 -15.78
C ASP A 66 -14.26 -31.01 -15.66
N THR A 67 -13.97 -30.52 -14.44
CA THR A 67 -13.58 -29.13 -14.24
C THR A 67 -12.23 -28.82 -14.88
N ASP A 68 -11.27 -29.74 -14.80
CA ASP A 68 -9.95 -29.57 -15.44
C ASP A 68 -10.05 -29.57 -16.98
N ALA A 69 -10.94 -30.40 -17.54
CA ALA A 69 -11.26 -30.40 -18.97
C ALA A 69 -11.84 -29.05 -19.40
N ARG A 70 -12.94 -28.60 -18.77
CA ARG A 70 -13.56 -27.29 -19.05
C ARG A 70 -12.59 -26.12 -18.88
N TRP A 71 -11.74 -26.18 -17.85
CA TRP A 71 -10.72 -25.16 -17.61
C TRP A 71 -9.69 -25.09 -18.73
N SER A 72 -9.30 -26.25 -19.26
CA SER A 72 -8.38 -26.34 -20.40
C SER A 72 -9.05 -25.83 -21.69
N ASP A 73 -10.30 -26.22 -21.94
CA ASP A 73 -11.09 -25.77 -23.10
C ASP A 73 -11.33 -24.26 -23.08
N GLY A 74 -11.60 -23.70 -21.90
CA GLY A 74 -11.69 -22.26 -21.66
C GLY A 74 -10.36 -21.51 -21.69
N LYS A 75 -9.33 -22.09 -22.31
CA LYS A 75 -7.97 -21.53 -22.49
C LYS A 75 -7.34 -21.02 -21.19
N ARG A 76 -7.71 -21.64 -20.06
CA ARG A 76 -7.19 -21.31 -18.72
C ARG A 76 -7.29 -19.82 -18.38
N GLN A 77 -8.32 -19.14 -18.89
CA GLN A 77 -8.46 -17.69 -18.72
C GLN A 77 -8.75 -17.31 -17.27
N TYR A 78 -9.57 -18.10 -16.56
CA TYR A 78 -9.83 -17.91 -15.14
C TYR A 78 -9.24 -19.06 -14.32
N ALA A 79 -9.25 -18.92 -13.00
CA ALA A 79 -8.81 -19.99 -12.12
C ALA A 79 -9.77 -21.21 -12.20
N PRO A 80 -9.28 -22.45 -11.98
CA PRO A 80 -10.06 -23.67 -12.19
C PRO A 80 -11.43 -23.73 -11.48
N TRP A 81 -11.56 -23.10 -10.31
CA TRP A 81 -12.83 -23.09 -9.57
C TRP A 81 -13.96 -22.30 -10.25
N HIS A 82 -13.66 -21.43 -11.22
CA HIS A 82 -14.68 -20.78 -12.04
C HIS A 82 -15.31 -21.75 -13.06
N TYR A 83 -14.70 -22.91 -13.27
CA TYR A 83 -15.17 -23.97 -14.19
C TYR A 83 -15.80 -25.15 -13.42
N GLN A 84 -16.08 -24.95 -12.14
CA GLN A 84 -16.94 -25.86 -11.36
C GLN A 84 -18.39 -25.68 -11.81
N LEU A 85 -19.16 -26.78 -11.72
CA LEU A 85 -20.56 -26.81 -12.16
C LEU A 85 -21.37 -25.69 -11.50
N GLU A 86 -21.16 -25.46 -10.22
CA GLU A 86 -21.90 -24.46 -9.44
C GLU A 86 -21.37 -23.04 -9.60
N ALA A 87 -20.25 -22.85 -10.31
CA ALA A 87 -19.65 -21.55 -10.60
C ALA A 87 -19.92 -21.06 -12.03
N MET A 88 -20.57 -21.89 -12.85
CA MET A 88 -20.96 -21.60 -14.22
C MET A 88 -22.48 -21.43 -14.31
N LEU A 89 -22.93 -20.79 -15.38
CA LEU A 89 -24.34 -20.63 -15.73
C LEU A 89 -24.72 -21.70 -16.75
N GLN A 90 -26.00 -22.07 -16.78
CA GLN A 90 -26.49 -23.12 -17.66
C GLN A 90 -27.54 -22.55 -18.62
N ASP A 91 -27.44 -22.87 -19.91
CA ASP A 91 -28.51 -22.56 -20.87
C ASP A 91 -29.63 -23.61 -20.87
N SER A 92 -30.65 -23.41 -21.69
CA SER A 92 -31.80 -24.33 -21.80
C SER A 92 -31.43 -25.73 -22.32
N GLN A 93 -30.29 -25.89 -22.98
CA GLN A 93 -29.77 -27.17 -23.47
C GLN A 93 -28.85 -27.85 -22.46
N GLY A 94 -28.57 -27.19 -21.34
CA GLY A 94 -27.71 -27.71 -20.30
C GLY A 94 -26.24 -27.38 -20.47
N VAL A 95 -25.87 -26.57 -21.47
CA VAL A 95 -24.47 -26.19 -21.74
C VAL A 95 -24.03 -25.15 -20.72
N LEU A 96 -22.78 -25.29 -20.25
CA LEU A 96 -22.22 -24.45 -19.21
C LEU A 96 -21.44 -23.27 -19.78
N HIS A 97 -21.77 -22.07 -19.31
CA HIS A 97 -21.20 -20.80 -19.72
C HIS A 97 -20.56 -20.09 -18.54
N LEU A 98 -19.44 -19.39 -18.77
CA LEU A 98 -18.92 -18.46 -17.78
C LEU A 98 -19.82 -17.21 -17.74
N PRO A 99 -19.97 -16.55 -16.58
CA PRO A 99 -20.69 -15.28 -16.50
C PRO A 99 -20.07 -14.23 -17.45
N THR A 100 -20.90 -13.59 -18.27
CA THR A 100 -20.49 -12.48 -19.15
C THR A 100 -20.14 -11.23 -18.32
N ALA A 101 -19.61 -10.20 -18.97
CA ALA A 101 -19.31 -8.94 -18.30
C ALA A 101 -20.57 -8.32 -17.67
N GLU A 102 -21.69 -8.36 -18.39
CA GLU A 102 -23.02 -7.88 -17.96
C GLU A 102 -23.53 -8.60 -16.72
N ILE A 103 -23.38 -9.92 -16.68
CA ILE A 103 -23.81 -10.71 -15.52
C ILE A 103 -22.89 -10.42 -14.33
N LYS A 104 -21.59 -10.24 -14.56
CA LYS A 104 -20.65 -9.88 -13.49
C LYS A 104 -20.90 -8.47 -12.95
N GLU A 105 -21.30 -7.51 -13.78
CA GLU A 105 -21.75 -6.18 -13.35
C GLU A 105 -22.90 -6.32 -12.36
N GLN A 106 -23.96 -7.05 -12.74
CA GLN A 106 -25.11 -7.27 -11.87
C GLN A 106 -24.73 -7.96 -10.55
N LEU A 107 -23.88 -8.99 -10.59
CA LEU A 107 -23.35 -9.67 -9.40
C LEU A 107 -22.56 -8.71 -8.48
N HIS A 108 -21.87 -7.73 -9.07
CA HIS A 108 -21.19 -6.64 -8.36
C HIS A 108 -22.14 -5.53 -7.88
N GLY A 109 -23.41 -5.55 -8.27
CA GLY A 109 -24.37 -4.48 -8.02
C GLY A 109 -24.16 -3.25 -8.90
N ILE A 110 -23.52 -3.43 -10.05
CA ILE A 110 -23.30 -2.44 -11.09
C ILE A 110 -24.42 -2.59 -12.14
N PRO A 111 -24.99 -1.49 -12.68
CA PRO A 111 -25.95 -1.52 -13.77
C PRO A 111 -25.40 -2.28 -14.97
N THR A 112 -26.26 -3.10 -15.57
CA THR A 112 -25.95 -3.81 -16.80
C THR A 112 -25.53 -2.82 -17.89
N GLY A 113 -24.39 -3.07 -18.51
CA GLY A 113 -23.81 -2.25 -19.56
C GLY A 113 -22.97 -1.06 -19.06
N TYR A 114 -22.76 -0.91 -17.75
CA TYR A 114 -21.98 0.22 -17.23
C TYR A 114 -20.54 0.25 -17.78
N THR A 115 -19.85 -0.90 -17.84
CA THR A 115 -18.46 -0.94 -18.30
C THR A 115 -18.31 -0.85 -19.82
N VAL A 116 -19.39 -1.06 -20.61
CA VAL A 116 -19.34 -0.89 -22.07
C VAL A 116 -19.33 0.59 -22.47
N GLN A 117 -19.91 1.48 -21.66
CA GLN A 117 -19.95 2.91 -21.92
C GLN A 117 -18.56 3.56 -21.95
N ALA A 118 -17.57 2.92 -21.33
CA ALA A 118 -16.17 3.35 -21.35
C ALA A 118 -15.44 3.00 -22.68
N GLY A 119 -16.10 2.40 -23.66
CA GLY A 119 -15.49 1.93 -24.91
C GLY A 119 -14.53 0.75 -24.73
N ALA A 120 -14.59 0.08 -23.57
CA ALA A 120 -13.69 -1.01 -23.20
C ALA A 120 -14.07 -2.32 -23.92
N ASP A 121 -13.07 -3.06 -24.38
CA ASP A 121 -13.25 -4.42 -24.90
C ASP A 121 -13.67 -5.40 -23.78
N ASP A 122 -14.19 -6.57 -24.16
CA ASP A 122 -14.74 -7.55 -23.22
C ASP A 122 -13.74 -8.00 -22.14
N ARG A 123 -12.47 -8.17 -22.52
CA ARG A 123 -11.40 -8.53 -21.58
C ARG A 123 -11.14 -7.43 -20.56
N THR A 124 -11.10 -6.18 -21.02
CA THR A 124 -10.90 -5.00 -20.17
C THR A 124 -12.07 -4.81 -19.24
N ARG A 125 -13.31 -5.01 -19.71
CA ARG A 125 -14.52 -4.98 -18.87
C ARG A 125 -14.45 -6.00 -17.74
N HIS A 126 -14.08 -7.25 -18.05
CA HIS A 126 -13.86 -8.27 -17.03
C HIS A 126 -12.75 -7.91 -16.03
N ARG A 127 -11.69 -7.22 -16.49
CA ARG A 127 -10.60 -6.74 -15.62
C ARG A 127 -11.08 -5.63 -14.68
N MET A 128 -11.83 -4.66 -15.20
CA MET A 128 -12.41 -3.56 -14.41
C MET A 128 -13.30 -4.10 -13.29
N ILE A 129 -14.21 -5.03 -13.61
CA ILE A 129 -15.12 -5.62 -12.63
C ILE A 129 -14.35 -6.47 -11.60
N GLY A 130 -13.40 -7.31 -12.05
CA GLY A 130 -12.65 -8.20 -11.18
C GLY A 130 -11.69 -7.49 -10.21
N ASN A 131 -11.22 -6.29 -10.56
CA ASN A 131 -10.40 -5.45 -9.68
C ASN A 131 -11.23 -4.45 -8.85
N GLY A 132 -12.46 -4.17 -9.28
CA GLY A 132 -13.35 -3.22 -8.62
C GLY A 132 -13.96 -3.76 -7.34
N TRP A 133 -14.39 -2.83 -6.47
CA TRP A 133 -15.19 -3.19 -5.30
C TRP A 133 -16.58 -3.65 -5.73
N ARG A 134 -17.22 -4.46 -4.88
CA ARG A 134 -18.65 -4.73 -5.03
C ARG A 134 -19.41 -3.44 -4.71
N TRP A 135 -20.09 -2.84 -5.69
CA TRP A 135 -20.70 -1.51 -5.57
C TRP A 135 -21.73 -1.45 -4.44
N GLY A 136 -22.56 -2.49 -4.30
CA GLY A 136 -23.52 -2.58 -3.18
C GLY A 136 -22.88 -2.64 -1.79
N VAL A 137 -21.61 -3.05 -1.67
CA VAL A 137 -20.86 -2.99 -0.40
C VAL A 137 -20.26 -1.60 -0.21
N ALA A 138 -19.62 -1.06 -1.25
CA ALA A 138 -19.04 0.28 -1.26
C ALA A 138 -20.09 1.34 -0.91
N GLY A 139 -21.26 1.32 -1.56
CA GLY A 139 -22.36 2.25 -1.31
C GLY A 139 -22.90 2.18 0.12
N ARG A 140 -22.92 1.01 0.76
CA ARG A 140 -23.32 0.90 2.17
C ARG A 140 -22.26 1.44 3.13
N ILE A 141 -20.99 1.15 2.86
CA ILE A 141 -19.88 1.73 3.64
C ILE A 141 -19.93 3.26 3.55
N LEU A 142 -20.06 3.80 2.33
CA LEU A 142 -20.23 5.23 2.11
C LEU A 142 -21.48 5.78 2.82
N GLY A 143 -22.61 5.04 2.79
CA GLY A 143 -23.80 5.40 3.53
C GLY A 143 -23.57 5.50 5.05
N PHE A 144 -22.80 4.59 5.64
CA PHE A 144 -22.39 4.71 7.06
C PHE A 144 -21.51 5.92 7.31
N VAL A 145 -20.56 6.22 6.41
CA VAL A 145 -19.71 7.41 6.52
C VAL A 145 -20.56 8.68 6.44
N VAL A 146 -21.52 8.75 5.53
CA VAL A 146 -22.41 9.90 5.36
C VAL A 146 -23.37 10.05 6.54
N LEU A 147 -23.96 8.96 7.04
CA LEU A 147 -24.85 9.00 8.21
C LEU A 147 -24.11 9.38 9.49
N ALA A 148 -22.88 8.88 9.66
CA ALA A 148 -22.01 9.35 10.73
C ALA A 148 -21.71 10.85 10.57
N ALA A 149 -21.36 11.28 9.35
CA ALA A 149 -21.03 12.66 9.04
C ALA A 149 -22.20 13.66 9.17
N TRP A 150 -23.43 13.21 8.96
CA TRP A 150 -24.63 14.07 9.00
C TRP A 150 -25.32 14.13 10.36
N ALA A 151 -24.95 13.26 11.31
CA ALA A 151 -25.56 13.24 12.64
C ALA A 151 -25.03 14.30 13.62
N ALA A 152 -23.99 15.09 13.28
CA ALA A 152 -23.34 16.00 14.23
C ALA A 152 -23.94 17.40 14.50
N PRO A 153 -24.73 18.07 13.65
CA PRO A 153 -24.92 19.51 13.86
C PRO A 153 -25.95 19.90 14.94
N LEU A 154 -26.42 18.97 15.78
CA LEU A 154 -27.45 19.29 16.80
C LEU A 154 -26.93 19.32 18.25
N ALA A 155 -25.67 18.99 18.55
CA ALA A 155 -25.26 18.78 19.94
C ALA A 155 -24.54 19.96 20.62
N GLU A 156 -23.57 20.66 20.02
CA GLU A 156 -22.63 21.46 20.85
C GLU A 156 -22.15 22.77 20.21
N ALA A 157 -23.03 23.77 20.18
CA ALA A 157 -22.63 25.17 20.07
C ALA A 157 -22.34 25.72 21.48
N GLY A 158 -21.08 25.68 21.93
CA GLY A 158 -20.71 26.43 23.13
C GLY A 158 -19.37 26.11 23.77
N ARG A 159 -18.47 27.10 23.69
CA ARG A 159 -17.34 27.43 24.59
C ARG A 159 -15.95 26.93 24.18
N LEU A 160 -15.09 27.88 23.82
CA LEU A 160 -13.66 27.85 24.15
C LEU A 160 -13.22 29.24 24.68
N PRO A 161 -12.46 29.32 25.78
CA PRO A 161 -11.87 30.57 26.26
C PRO A 161 -10.50 30.84 25.61
N SER A 162 -10.25 32.14 25.36
CA SER A 162 -9.08 32.70 24.68
C SER A 162 -7.91 32.97 25.63
N SER A 163 -6.71 32.48 25.30
CA SER A 163 -5.42 32.95 25.84
C SER A 163 -4.54 33.55 24.71
N PRO A 164 -3.54 34.41 25.02
CA PRO A 164 -2.86 35.22 24.01
C PRO A 164 -1.81 34.44 23.20
N ARG A 165 -1.63 34.87 21.94
CA ARG A 165 -0.92 34.18 20.84
C ARG A 165 0.55 34.66 20.72
N THR A 166 1.50 33.74 20.54
CA THR A 166 2.94 34.08 20.38
C THR A 166 3.65 33.54 19.13
N SER A 167 3.24 32.42 18.50
CA SER A 167 3.70 32.02 17.14
C SER A 167 2.78 30.99 16.45
N THR A 168 2.85 30.87 15.11
CA THR A 168 2.01 29.94 14.30
C THR A 168 2.35 28.47 14.55
N LEU A 169 3.64 28.13 14.68
CA LEU A 169 4.09 26.79 15.05
C LEU A 169 3.56 26.38 16.43
N GLN A 170 3.67 27.29 17.41
CA GLN A 170 3.16 27.07 18.77
C GLN A 170 1.63 26.98 18.80
N TRP A 171 0.94 27.73 17.93
CA TRP A 171 -0.49 27.60 17.70
C TRP A 171 -0.87 26.23 17.12
N LEU A 172 -0.12 25.69 16.15
CA LEU A 172 -0.38 24.36 15.59
C LEU A 172 -0.15 23.23 16.60
N THR A 173 0.91 23.32 17.39
CA THR A 173 1.17 22.38 18.49
C THR A 173 0.06 22.42 19.55
N GLN A 174 -0.50 23.60 19.82
CA GLN A 174 -1.64 23.78 20.73
C GLN A 174 -2.99 23.42 20.08
N ALA A 175 -3.18 23.65 18.78
CA ALA A 175 -4.41 23.37 18.04
C ALA A 175 -4.57 21.89 17.73
N TRP A 176 -3.46 21.14 17.58
CA TRP A 176 -3.48 19.68 17.58
C TRP A 176 -3.93 19.08 18.92
N ALA A 177 -3.92 19.87 20.00
CA ALA A 177 -4.50 19.50 21.30
C ALA A 177 -5.94 20.04 21.50
N GLY A 178 -6.52 20.79 20.56
CA GLY A 178 -7.85 21.37 20.67
C GLY A 178 -8.30 22.06 19.39
N CYS A 179 -9.13 21.38 18.60
CA CYS A 179 -9.54 21.84 17.26
C CYS A 179 -10.69 22.86 17.32
N PRO A 180 -10.61 24.02 16.63
CA PRO A 180 -11.77 24.85 16.30
C PRO A 180 -12.18 24.74 14.81
N PRO A 181 -13.39 25.21 14.43
CA PRO A 181 -14.10 24.77 13.22
C PRO A 181 -13.69 25.51 11.93
N SER A 182 -14.02 24.85 10.81
CA SER A 182 -13.80 25.26 9.41
C SER A 182 -14.62 26.50 8.98
N PRO A 183 -14.19 27.23 7.92
CA PRO A 183 -14.90 28.40 7.38
C PRO A 183 -16.16 28.01 6.56
N PRO A 184 -17.12 28.95 6.35
CA PRO A 184 -18.43 28.65 5.78
C PRO A 184 -18.38 28.45 4.26
N VAL A 185 -19.17 27.50 3.76
CA VAL A 185 -19.47 27.33 2.33
C VAL A 185 -20.84 27.95 2.06
N LEU A 186 -20.88 28.91 1.12
CA LEU A 186 -22.03 29.55 0.43
C LEU A 186 -23.28 29.89 1.26
N GLY A 187 -23.63 31.19 1.27
CA GLY A 187 -24.77 31.73 1.99
C GLY A 187 -26.07 30.97 1.71
N GLU A 188 -26.75 30.61 2.79
CA GLU A 188 -28.09 30.03 2.77
C GLU A 188 -29.07 30.95 2.01
N GLY A 189 -29.93 30.39 1.15
CA GLY A 189 -31.05 31.12 0.54
C GLY A 189 -31.06 31.27 -0.99
N LEU A 190 -30.18 30.60 -1.74
CA LEU A 190 -30.24 30.62 -3.21
C LEU A 190 -31.40 29.76 -3.73
N ASP A 191 -32.24 30.34 -4.60
CA ASP A 191 -33.25 29.57 -5.32
C ASP A 191 -32.63 28.70 -6.43
N MET A 192 -33.40 27.75 -6.96
CA MET A 192 -32.95 26.78 -7.96
C MET A 192 -32.42 27.46 -9.24
N GLY A 193 -33.04 28.56 -9.68
CA GLY A 193 -32.62 29.31 -10.86
C GLY A 193 -31.31 30.06 -10.63
N GLN A 194 -31.14 30.65 -9.44
CA GLN A 194 -29.92 31.34 -9.03
C GLN A 194 -28.74 30.35 -8.86
N HIS A 195 -29.03 29.15 -8.38
CA HIS A 195 -28.07 28.04 -8.30
C HIS A 195 -27.56 27.67 -9.71
N TRP A 196 -28.47 27.47 -10.67
CA TRP A 196 -28.12 27.14 -12.06
C TRP A 196 -27.42 28.27 -12.81
N ALA A 197 -27.79 29.52 -12.57
CA ALA A 197 -27.11 30.68 -13.17
C ALA A 197 -25.68 30.87 -12.64
N SER A 198 -25.41 30.45 -11.40
CA SER A 198 -24.10 30.55 -10.77
C SER A 198 -23.17 29.37 -11.13
N ALA A 199 -23.74 28.22 -11.50
CA ALA A 199 -23.02 26.99 -11.81
C ALA A 199 -21.92 27.11 -12.92
N PRO A 200 -22.10 27.90 -14.01
CA PRO A 200 -21.05 28.09 -15.02
C PRO A 200 -19.87 28.94 -14.53
N LEU A 201 -20.09 29.78 -13.51
CA LEU A 201 -19.07 30.61 -12.86
C LEU A 201 -18.37 29.84 -11.72
N MET A 202 -18.92 28.69 -11.29
CA MET A 202 -18.31 27.83 -10.29
C MET A 202 -17.05 27.18 -10.84
N ARG A 203 -15.89 27.69 -10.42
CA ARG A 203 -14.62 26.96 -10.56
C ARG A 203 -14.52 25.96 -9.41
N HIS A 204 -14.69 24.68 -9.72
CA HIS A 204 -14.56 23.59 -8.76
C HIS A 204 -13.21 23.67 -8.02
N SER A 205 -13.19 23.51 -6.69
CA SER A 205 -11.95 23.53 -5.90
C SER A 205 -10.92 22.49 -6.36
N LEU A 206 -11.40 21.32 -6.81
CA LEU A 206 -10.56 20.27 -7.45
C LEU A 206 -10.09 20.59 -8.89
N ALA A 207 -10.59 21.65 -9.53
CA ALA A 207 -10.08 22.13 -10.82
C ALA A 207 -8.99 23.21 -10.66
N ARG A 208 -8.72 23.65 -9.41
CA ARG A 208 -7.51 24.42 -9.10
C ARG A 208 -6.35 23.45 -8.87
N ARG A 209 -5.14 23.83 -9.27
CA ARG A 209 -3.94 23.21 -8.70
C ARG A 209 -4.09 23.23 -7.18
N PRO A 210 -3.79 22.13 -6.47
CA PRO A 210 -3.87 22.11 -5.01
C PRO A 210 -3.04 23.28 -4.48
N ALA A 211 -3.72 24.25 -3.89
CA ALA A 211 -3.08 25.32 -3.16
C ALA A 211 -2.93 24.79 -1.73
N LEU A 212 -1.69 24.74 -1.25
CA LEU A 212 -1.44 24.50 0.17
C LEU A 212 -2.25 25.51 0.97
N GLU A 213 -2.93 25.05 2.03
CA GLU A 213 -3.64 25.98 2.90
C GLU A 213 -2.66 27.07 3.38
N PRO A 214 -3.10 28.35 3.51
CA PRO A 214 -2.20 29.43 3.91
C PRO A 214 -1.44 29.14 5.21
N ALA A 215 -2.07 28.45 6.17
CA ALA A 215 -1.43 27.99 7.39
C ALA A 215 -0.31 26.98 7.12
N LEU A 216 -0.52 26.00 6.25
CA LEU A 216 0.50 25.04 5.86
C LEU A 216 1.64 25.70 5.06
N SER A 217 1.31 26.70 4.24
CA SER A 217 2.30 27.51 3.53
C SER A 217 3.17 28.32 4.50
N ALA A 218 2.57 28.87 5.55
CA ALA A 218 3.29 29.56 6.62
C ALA A 218 4.19 28.61 7.41
N VAL A 219 3.72 27.40 7.74
CA VAL A 219 4.54 26.36 8.38
C VAL A 219 5.72 25.98 7.53
N ILE A 220 5.52 25.77 6.22
CA ILE A 220 6.63 25.46 5.30
C ILE A 220 7.64 26.62 5.29
N ALA A 221 7.19 27.87 5.24
CA ALA A 221 8.07 29.02 5.32
C ALA A 221 8.86 29.08 6.64
N GLU A 222 8.19 28.86 7.78
CA GLU A 222 8.83 28.79 9.11
C GLU A 222 9.83 27.64 9.20
N LEU A 223 9.52 26.46 8.64
CA LEU A 223 10.44 25.32 8.58
C LEU A 223 11.66 25.61 7.70
N LEU A 224 11.50 26.34 6.60
CA LEU A 224 12.62 26.75 5.76
C LEU A 224 13.56 27.71 6.50
N VAL A 225 13.00 28.67 7.24
CA VAL A 225 13.79 29.57 8.10
C VAL A 225 14.51 28.76 9.19
N LEU A 226 13.82 27.84 9.87
CA LEU A 226 14.44 26.99 10.89
C LEU A 226 15.58 26.12 10.33
N VAL A 227 15.43 25.62 9.10
CA VAL A 227 16.49 24.88 8.39
C VAL A 227 17.67 25.78 8.08
N GLU A 228 17.44 27.02 7.65
CA GLU A 228 18.49 28.00 7.37
C GLU A 228 19.22 28.42 8.66
N GLU A 229 18.50 28.64 9.75
CA GLU A 229 19.07 28.97 11.06
C GLU A 229 19.93 27.82 11.63
N ARG A 230 19.59 26.57 11.31
CA ARG A 230 20.31 25.36 11.77
C ARG A 230 21.28 24.79 10.72
N GLU A 231 21.66 25.57 9.71
CA GLU A 231 22.56 25.08 8.66
C GLU A 231 23.94 24.69 9.24
N GLU A 232 24.48 25.52 10.14
CA GLU A 232 25.76 25.24 10.80
C GLU A 232 25.69 24.00 11.70
N ASP A 233 24.61 23.86 12.47
CA ASP A 233 24.37 22.68 13.31
C ASP A 233 24.28 21.41 12.47
N THR A 234 23.57 21.46 11.34
CA THR A 234 23.46 20.33 10.40
C THR A 234 24.81 19.97 9.81
N ARG A 235 25.63 20.98 9.47
CA ARG A 235 26.98 20.77 8.95
C ARG A 235 27.90 20.12 10.00
N ALA A 236 27.86 20.60 11.23
CA ALA A 236 28.62 20.04 12.35
C ALA A 236 28.19 18.59 12.63
N TRP A 237 26.88 18.35 12.72
CA TRP A 237 26.31 17.02 12.93
C TRP A 237 26.77 16.04 11.84
N LEU A 238 26.68 16.41 10.55
CA LEU A 238 27.14 15.55 9.45
C LEU A 238 28.65 15.22 9.54
N GLN A 239 29.48 16.16 10.01
CA GLN A 239 30.92 15.94 10.15
C GLN A 239 31.25 14.92 11.25
N GLU A 240 30.45 14.88 12.32
CA GLU A 240 30.59 13.91 13.41
C GLU A 240 30.19 12.48 13.02
N LEU A 241 29.35 12.32 11.99
CA LEU A 241 28.86 11.00 11.58
C LEU A 241 29.99 10.11 11.01
N PRO A 242 29.91 8.79 11.26
CA PRO A 242 30.74 7.82 10.55
C PRO A 242 30.59 7.99 9.03
N ALA A 243 31.70 7.83 8.29
CA ALA A 243 31.71 8.10 6.85
C ALA A 243 30.64 7.31 6.05
N HIS A 244 30.35 6.07 6.47
CA HIS A 244 29.35 5.23 5.83
C HIS A 244 27.91 5.69 6.09
N VAL A 245 27.63 6.30 7.26
CA VAL A 245 26.33 6.89 7.60
C VAL A 245 26.19 8.26 6.93
N ARG A 246 27.22 9.11 6.98
CA ARG A 246 27.20 10.42 6.32
C ARG A 246 26.85 10.30 4.82
N ALA A 247 27.42 9.30 4.15
CA ALA A 247 27.19 9.07 2.72
C ALA A 247 25.71 8.86 2.36
N THR A 248 24.87 8.35 3.27
CA THR A 248 23.43 8.15 3.00
C THR A 248 22.63 9.45 3.07
N TYR A 249 23.17 10.49 3.69
CA TYR A 249 22.52 11.80 3.84
C TYR A 249 23.03 12.86 2.87
N THR A 250 24.11 12.55 2.15
CA THR A 250 24.76 13.44 1.18
C THR A 250 24.86 12.74 -0.16
N THR A 251 23.79 12.77 -0.96
CA THR A 251 23.76 12.18 -2.30
C THR A 251 23.79 13.28 -3.36
N SER A 252 24.39 12.99 -4.52
CA SER A 252 24.56 13.97 -5.61
C SER A 252 23.26 14.37 -6.30
N ASP A 253 22.20 13.58 -6.15
CA ASP A 253 20.86 13.83 -6.67
C ASP A 253 19.99 14.71 -5.74
N HIS A 254 20.49 15.03 -4.53
CA HIS A 254 19.79 15.88 -3.59
C HIS A 254 20.55 17.21 -3.34
N PRO A 255 19.94 18.37 -3.64
CA PRO A 255 20.63 19.66 -3.57
C PRO A 255 20.95 20.12 -2.14
N ARG A 256 20.28 19.55 -1.13
CA ARG A 256 20.56 19.79 0.29
C ARG A 256 20.64 18.44 1.02
N PRO A 257 21.55 18.28 1.98
CA PRO A 257 21.64 17.07 2.77
C PRO A 257 20.44 16.94 3.72
N PHE A 258 20.29 15.76 4.33
CA PHE A 258 19.27 15.55 5.38
C PHE A 258 19.48 16.49 6.58
N GLN A 259 18.40 17.13 7.05
CA GLN A 259 18.40 18.12 8.12
C GLN A 259 18.17 17.45 9.49
N GLY A 260 19.10 16.59 9.90
CA GLY A 260 18.97 15.74 11.10
C GLY A 260 18.63 16.51 12.38
N PRO A 261 19.38 17.55 12.78
CA PRO A 261 19.11 18.32 13.99
C PRO A 261 17.74 19.00 14.00
N THR A 262 17.28 19.52 12.86
CA THR A 262 15.95 20.11 12.72
C THR A 262 14.86 19.05 12.86
N PHE A 263 15.03 17.91 12.19
CA PHE A 263 14.09 16.79 12.28
C PHE A 263 13.94 16.26 13.71
N LEU A 264 15.06 15.99 14.40
CA LEU A 264 15.07 15.51 15.78
C LEU A 264 14.51 16.55 16.76
N GLY A 265 14.81 17.83 16.56
CA GLY A 265 14.25 18.92 17.37
C GLY A 265 12.72 18.97 17.27
N LEU A 266 12.18 18.89 16.06
CA LEU A 266 10.73 18.86 15.86
C LEU A 266 10.08 17.64 16.51
N LEU A 267 10.70 16.46 16.41
CA LEU A 267 10.20 15.26 17.07
C LEU A 267 10.18 15.40 18.60
N HIS A 268 11.23 15.99 19.17
CA HIS A 268 11.28 16.28 20.61
C HIS A 268 10.18 17.26 21.03
N ASP A 269 9.99 18.34 20.28
CA ASP A 269 8.98 19.36 20.57
C ASP A 269 7.54 18.83 20.43
N LEU A 270 7.32 17.87 19.53
CA LEU A 270 6.06 17.15 19.37
C LEU A 270 5.86 16.03 20.41
N GLY A 271 6.85 15.78 21.28
CA GLY A 271 6.81 14.70 22.25
C GLY A 271 6.77 13.32 21.60
N TYR A 272 7.38 13.16 20.42
CA TYR A 272 7.39 11.89 19.71
C TYR A 272 8.11 10.81 20.55
N PRO A 273 7.47 9.66 20.82
CA PRO A 273 8.08 8.57 21.57
C PRO A 273 9.30 7.97 20.84
N ALA A 274 10.27 7.45 21.60
CA ALA A 274 11.49 6.83 21.07
C ALA A 274 12.38 7.75 20.18
N THR A 275 12.26 9.08 20.34
CA THR A 275 13.12 10.04 19.62
C THR A 275 14.60 9.80 19.90
N ALA A 276 14.98 9.42 21.12
CA ALA A 276 16.36 9.09 21.48
C ALA A 276 16.89 7.85 20.74
N ASP A 277 16.08 6.80 20.63
CA ASP A 277 16.45 5.59 19.89
C ASP A 277 16.64 5.90 18.40
N LEU A 278 15.77 6.74 17.83
CA LEU A 278 15.86 7.18 16.45
C LEU A 278 17.08 8.08 16.21
N GLU A 279 17.43 8.95 17.16
CA GLU A 279 18.66 9.75 17.08
C GLU A 279 19.90 8.85 17.02
N GLU A 280 19.95 7.80 17.84
CA GLU A 280 21.04 6.82 17.81
C GLU A 280 21.10 6.12 16.45
N ASP A 281 19.98 5.63 15.93
CA ASP A 281 19.93 4.96 14.62
C ASP A 281 20.33 5.92 13.48
N LEU A 282 19.94 7.20 13.55
CA LEU A 282 20.35 8.20 12.55
C LEU A 282 21.86 8.49 12.61
N ARG A 283 22.50 8.35 13.78
CA ARG A 283 23.94 8.57 13.98
C ARG A 283 24.79 7.35 13.65
N LEU A 284 24.32 6.16 14.01
CA LEU A 284 25.09 4.91 13.93
C LEU A 284 24.68 4.01 12.75
N GLY A 285 23.53 4.27 12.14
CA GLY A 285 22.91 3.40 11.15
C GLY A 285 21.86 2.48 11.79
N PHE A 286 21.02 1.89 10.95
CA PHE A 286 19.94 1.00 11.37
C PHE A 286 20.42 -0.45 11.38
N ASP A 287 20.25 -1.15 12.49
CA ASP A 287 20.52 -2.57 12.60
C ASP A 287 19.54 -3.39 11.74
N MET A 288 20.08 -4.03 10.71
CA MET A 288 19.30 -4.88 9.81
C MET A 288 19.31 -6.36 10.22
N LEU A 289 20.15 -6.73 11.20
CA LEU A 289 20.32 -8.09 11.71
C LEU A 289 20.18 -8.08 13.23
N GLY A 290 19.77 -9.21 13.81
CA GLY A 290 19.62 -9.31 15.26
C GLY A 290 18.33 -8.66 15.78
N PRO A 291 18.31 -8.22 17.04
CA PRO A 291 17.12 -7.62 17.64
C PRO A 291 16.76 -6.28 17.02
N VAL A 292 15.56 -6.21 16.44
CA VAL A 292 14.96 -4.97 15.96
C VAL A 292 14.25 -4.29 17.12
N ARG A 293 14.50 -2.99 17.30
CA ARG A 293 13.86 -2.15 18.32
C ARG A 293 12.35 -2.10 18.12
N ARG A 294 11.62 -1.88 19.22
CA ARG A 294 10.17 -1.64 19.15
C ARG A 294 9.91 -0.28 18.54
N ALA A 295 8.95 -0.20 17.64
CA ALA A 295 8.50 1.05 17.05
C ALA A 295 7.29 1.60 17.80
N PRO A 296 7.24 2.92 18.06
CA PRO A 296 6.07 3.51 18.69
C PRO A 296 4.77 3.27 17.91
N GLY A 297 3.70 2.95 18.63
CA GLY A 297 2.38 2.70 18.05
C GLY A 297 2.23 1.36 17.34
N TRP A 298 3.27 0.53 17.28
CA TRP A 298 3.17 -0.82 16.71
C TRP A 298 2.60 -1.79 17.74
N LYS A 299 1.82 -2.75 17.25
CA LYS A 299 1.18 -3.74 18.11
C LYS A 299 2.17 -4.84 18.49
N PRO A 300 2.14 -5.37 19.73
CA PRO A 300 2.93 -6.53 20.09
C PRO A 300 2.65 -7.71 19.15
N ARG A 301 3.70 -8.44 18.77
CA ARG A 301 3.56 -9.68 18.02
C ARG A 301 2.99 -10.78 18.89
N VAL A 302 2.07 -11.53 18.31
CA VAL A 302 1.45 -12.72 18.92
C VAL A 302 1.58 -13.96 18.04
N ASP A 303 2.30 -13.87 16.92
CA ASP A 303 2.41 -14.94 15.91
C ASP A 303 3.65 -15.84 16.07
N GLY A 304 4.56 -15.50 16.99
CA GLY A 304 5.78 -16.26 17.27
C GLY A 304 6.85 -16.22 16.16
N ARG A 305 6.64 -15.46 15.07
CA ARG A 305 7.43 -15.56 13.84
C ARG A 305 8.91 -15.16 13.99
N TYR A 306 9.24 -14.36 14.99
CA TYR A 306 10.58 -13.85 15.26
C TYR A 306 11.02 -14.06 16.73
N SER A 307 10.36 -14.99 17.43
CA SER A 307 10.62 -15.22 18.86
C SER A 307 11.85 -16.08 19.13
N ASN A 308 12.35 -16.79 18.11
CA ASN A 308 13.49 -17.70 18.23
C ASN A 308 14.55 -17.37 17.16
N PRO A 309 15.23 -16.21 17.27
CA PRO A 309 16.29 -15.86 16.33
C PRO A 309 17.45 -16.85 16.45
N SER A 310 18.06 -17.19 15.32
CA SER A 310 19.38 -17.80 15.27
C SER A 310 20.44 -16.74 15.63
N GLY A 311 21.39 -17.07 16.50
CA GLY A 311 22.47 -16.11 16.79
C GLY A 311 23.34 -15.83 15.55
N LEU A 312 23.97 -14.65 15.51
CA LEU A 312 24.92 -14.25 14.45
C LEU A 312 26.03 -15.29 14.22
N HIS A 313 26.42 -16.05 15.25
CA HIS A 313 27.39 -17.14 15.12
C HIS A 313 27.00 -18.17 14.05
N ARG A 314 25.70 -18.47 13.93
CA ARG A 314 25.18 -19.42 12.94
C ARG A 314 25.25 -18.83 11.54
N LEU A 315 24.95 -17.55 11.39
CA LEU A 315 25.09 -16.84 10.12
C LEU A 315 26.56 -16.86 9.63
N ARG A 316 27.53 -16.65 10.54
CA ARG A 316 28.98 -16.79 10.22
C ARG A 316 29.36 -18.17 9.69
N GLN A 317 28.70 -19.22 10.18
CA GLN A 317 28.97 -20.60 9.74
C GLN A 317 28.26 -20.95 8.42
N GLU A 318 27.01 -20.49 8.24
CA GLU A 318 26.16 -20.92 7.13
C GLU A 318 26.26 -20.02 5.89
N ASN A 319 26.62 -18.74 6.05
CA ASN A 319 26.69 -17.80 4.93
C ASN A 319 27.80 -18.13 3.92
N PRO A 320 29.05 -18.45 4.33
CA PRO A 320 30.12 -18.72 3.36
C PRO A 320 29.85 -19.93 2.46
N PRO A 321 29.37 -21.10 2.97
CA PRO A 321 28.92 -22.19 2.12
C PRO A 321 27.77 -21.81 1.18
N TYR A 322 26.83 -20.97 1.65
CA TYR A 322 25.76 -20.44 0.79
C TYR A 322 26.33 -19.64 -0.38
N VAL A 323 27.28 -18.72 -0.12
CA VAL A 323 27.93 -17.90 -1.16
C VAL A 323 28.65 -18.80 -2.17
N GLY A 324 29.48 -19.74 -1.71
CA GLY A 324 30.18 -20.69 -2.59
C GLY A 324 29.22 -21.52 -3.47
N ALA A 325 28.09 -21.97 -2.91
CA ALA A 325 27.07 -22.69 -3.66
C ALA A 325 26.33 -21.83 -4.70
N LYS A 326 26.20 -20.51 -4.48
CA LYS A 326 25.61 -19.59 -5.45
C LYS A 326 26.59 -19.25 -6.57
N CYS A 327 27.86 -18.99 -6.25
CA CYS A 327 28.89 -18.64 -7.23
C CYS A 327 29.25 -19.82 -8.15
N SER A 328 29.27 -21.06 -7.64
CA SER A 328 29.55 -22.27 -8.44
C SER A 328 28.46 -22.60 -9.47
N ARG A 329 27.24 -22.12 -9.25
CA ARG A 329 26.09 -22.30 -10.15
C ARG A 329 25.96 -21.06 -11.03
N GLY A 330 26.86 -20.91 -12.00
CA GLY A 330 26.80 -19.80 -12.97
C GLY A 330 25.38 -19.62 -13.50
N ARG A 331 24.75 -18.48 -13.17
CA ARG A 331 23.40 -18.13 -13.61
C ARG A 331 23.42 -16.75 -14.21
N SER A 332 23.43 -16.70 -15.54
CA SER A 332 22.96 -15.53 -16.28
C SER A 332 21.44 -15.64 -16.40
N GLY A 333 20.72 -14.74 -15.74
CA GLY A 333 19.29 -14.54 -15.94
C GLY A 333 19.06 -13.42 -16.96
N VAL A 334 17.84 -13.39 -17.55
CA VAL A 334 17.42 -12.35 -18.51
C VAL A 334 17.58 -10.92 -17.94
N HIS A 335 17.49 -10.77 -16.62
CA HIS A 335 17.60 -9.48 -15.93
C HIS A 335 18.96 -9.24 -15.26
N THR A 336 19.93 -10.16 -15.39
CA THR A 336 21.22 -10.02 -14.70
C THR A 336 21.98 -8.77 -15.11
N ALA A 337 21.93 -8.38 -16.39
CA ALA A 337 22.56 -7.16 -16.87
C ALA A 337 21.93 -5.90 -16.27
N ALA A 338 20.58 -5.83 -16.25
CA ALA A 338 19.85 -4.72 -15.66
C ALA A 338 20.12 -4.57 -14.15
N LEU A 339 20.16 -5.68 -13.40
CA LEU A 339 20.52 -5.66 -11.98
C LEU A 339 21.96 -5.18 -11.74
N LEU A 340 22.89 -5.55 -12.63
CA LEU A 340 24.27 -5.09 -12.53
C LEU A 340 24.37 -3.58 -12.79
N GLU A 341 23.65 -3.09 -13.79
CA GLU A 341 23.59 -1.67 -14.12
C GLU A 341 22.99 -0.84 -12.96
N GLU A 342 21.91 -1.33 -12.34
CA GLU A 342 21.31 -0.73 -11.14
C GLU A 342 22.33 -0.62 -10.00
N LEU A 343 23.09 -1.69 -9.72
CA LEU A 343 24.14 -1.67 -8.69
C LEU A 343 25.28 -0.69 -9.01
N VAL A 344 25.68 -0.57 -10.28
CA VAL A 344 26.68 0.42 -10.72
C VAL A 344 26.16 1.84 -10.49
N GLN A 345 24.89 2.08 -10.79
CA GLN A 345 24.27 3.38 -10.57
C GLN A 345 24.19 3.72 -9.08
N GLU A 346 23.77 2.78 -8.24
CA GLU A 346 23.73 2.95 -6.79
C GLU A 346 25.13 3.23 -6.20
N ALA A 347 26.18 2.59 -6.76
CA ALA A 347 27.56 2.86 -6.36
C ALA A 347 28.00 4.28 -6.73
N ARG A 348 27.61 4.77 -7.92
CA ARG A 348 27.85 6.15 -8.35
C ARG A 348 27.15 7.19 -7.49
N LEU A 349 25.95 6.86 -7.02
CA LEU A 349 25.18 7.71 -6.10
C LEU A 349 25.71 7.65 -4.67
N GLY A 350 26.71 6.80 -4.38
CA GLY A 350 27.29 6.63 -3.05
C GLY A 350 26.40 5.83 -2.09
N ARG A 351 25.30 5.23 -2.58
CA ARG A 351 24.34 4.46 -1.77
C ARG A 351 24.87 3.05 -1.45
N VAL A 352 25.79 2.53 -2.28
CA VAL A 352 26.53 1.30 -2.01
C VAL A 352 28.04 1.52 -2.21
N ILE A 353 28.87 0.81 -1.44
CA ILE A 353 30.34 0.97 -1.46
C ILE A 353 31.01 0.12 -2.56
N GLY A 354 30.34 -0.95 -3.01
CA GLY A 354 30.95 -2.01 -3.81
C GLY A 354 31.37 -1.61 -5.24
N PRO A 355 32.06 -2.53 -5.95
CA PRO A 355 32.34 -3.91 -5.57
C PRO A 355 33.44 -4.03 -4.51
N CYS A 356 33.25 -4.90 -3.51
CA CYS A 356 34.21 -5.11 -2.44
C CYS A 356 35.03 -6.39 -2.64
N ALA A 357 36.24 -6.42 -2.09
CA ALA A 357 37.04 -7.64 -1.96
C ALA A 357 36.29 -8.67 -1.09
N ALA A 358 36.40 -9.95 -1.47
CA ALA A 358 35.86 -11.04 -0.67
C ALA A 358 36.59 -11.09 0.69
N PRO A 359 35.86 -11.24 1.81
CA PRO A 359 36.48 -11.52 3.10
C PRO A 359 37.27 -12.85 3.08
N ASP A 360 38.31 -12.96 3.90
CA ASP A 360 39.21 -14.13 3.95
C ASP A 360 38.49 -15.46 4.22
N HIS A 361 37.35 -15.41 4.90
CA HIS A 361 36.57 -16.58 5.26
C HIS A 361 35.64 -17.07 4.12
N TRP A 362 35.62 -16.39 2.96
CA TRP A 362 34.92 -16.84 1.77
C TRP A 362 35.84 -17.66 0.87
N SER A 363 35.33 -18.77 0.33
CA SER A 363 36.07 -19.60 -0.63
C SER A 363 35.98 -19.09 -2.07
N VAL A 364 35.52 -17.85 -2.29
CA VAL A 364 35.25 -17.27 -3.60
C VAL A 364 35.92 -15.91 -3.73
N ALA A 365 36.54 -15.64 -4.87
CA ALA A 365 37.08 -14.33 -5.20
C ALA A 365 35.98 -13.43 -5.77
N THR A 366 36.02 -12.14 -5.45
CA THR A 366 35.23 -11.12 -6.14
C THR A 366 36.03 -10.53 -7.30
N SER A 367 35.34 -9.88 -8.24
CA SER A 367 35.97 -9.23 -9.38
C SER A 367 35.41 -7.83 -9.54
N ALA A 368 36.28 -6.87 -9.86
CA ALA A 368 35.85 -5.54 -10.27
C ALA A 368 35.24 -5.59 -11.68
N LEU A 369 34.62 -4.48 -12.10
CA LEU A 369 34.16 -4.28 -13.47
C LEU A 369 35.13 -3.33 -14.17
N PRO A 370 36.26 -3.80 -14.72
CA PRO A 370 37.33 -2.93 -15.19
C PRO A 370 36.91 -2.00 -16.34
N TRP A 371 35.82 -2.36 -17.05
CA TRP A 371 35.22 -1.57 -18.13
C TRP A 371 34.20 -0.53 -17.65
N THR A 372 33.98 -0.38 -16.35
CA THR A 372 32.96 0.53 -15.79
C THR A 372 33.59 1.48 -14.78
N ALA A 373 33.52 2.79 -15.08
CA ALA A 373 33.94 3.84 -14.15
C ALA A 373 33.29 3.66 -12.77
N ASP A 374 33.99 4.10 -11.72
CA ASP A 374 33.54 4.06 -10.30
C ASP A 374 33.53 2.67 -9.62
N VAL A 375 33.49 1.59 -10.42
CA VAL A 375 33.47 0.19 -9.96
C VAL A 375 34.58 -0.68 -10.60
N HIS A 376 35.58 -0.03 -11.19
CA HIS A 376 36.72 -0.63 -11.89
C HIS A 376 37.80 -1.19 -10.95
N THR A 377 37.70 -0.91 -9.66
CA THR A 377 38.58 -1.45 -8.61
C THR A 377 37.76 -2.08 -7.50
N LEU A 378 38.34 -3.10 -6.84
CA LEU A 378 37.75 -3.67 -5.63
C LEU A 378 38.05 -2.75 -4.44
N ARG A 379 37.03 -2.44 -3.65
CA ARG A 379 37.18 -1.73 -2.38
C ARG A 379 37.37 -2.71 -1.24
N GLN A 380 37.99 -2.27 -0.15
CA GLN A 380 37.97 -3.07 1.08
C GLN A 380 36.57 -3.05 1.69
N PRO A 381 36.05 -4.20 2.14
CA PRO A 381 34.77 -4.22 2.85
C PRO A 381 34.89 -3.44 4.17
N PRO A 382 33.75 -2.97 4.74
CA PRO A 382 33.72 -2.39 6.08
C PRO A 382 34.31 -3.34 7.13
N LEU A 383 34.81 -2.77 8.23
CA LEU A 383 35.30 -3.55 9.36
C LEU A 383 34.18 -4.40 9.96
N GLY A 384 34.51 -5.63 10.35
CA GLY A 384 33.57 -6.57 10.99
C GLY A 384 33.19 -7.74 10.08
N ASP A 385 32.16 -8.48 10.50
CA ASP A 385 31.65 -9.60 9.72
C ASP A 385 30.91 -9.11 8.48
N CYS A 386 31.23 -9.71 7.34
CA CYS A 386 30.58 -9.43 6.07
C CYS A 386 29.79 -10.64 5.61
N PHE A 387 28.51 -10.45 5.36
CA PHE A 387 27.60 -11.48 4.87
C PHE A 387 27.08 -11.10 3.48
N ALA A 388 26.86 -12.09 2.62
CA ALA A 388 26.25 -11.86 1.31
C ALA A 388 24.90 -12.56 1.17
N ALA A 389 24.02 -11.91 0.40
CA ALA A 389 22.79 -12.48 -0.12
C ALA A 389 22.77 -12.31 -1.64
N LEU A 390 22.25 -13.32 -2.34
CA LEU A 390 22.09 -13.22 -3.79
C LEU A 390 21.00 -12.19 -4.12
N SER A 391 21.33 -11.19 -4.93
CA SER A 391 20.32 -10.31 -5.54
C SER A 391 19.57 -11.02 -6.67
N PHE A 392 18.27 -10.78 -6.76
CA PHE A 392 17.40 -11.31 -7.81
C PHE A 392 16.38 -10.24 -8.25
N ALA A 393 15.90 -10.36 -9.48
CA ALA A 393 14.92 -9.43 -10.04
C ALA A 393 13.49 -9.80 -9.61
N ILE A 394 12.72 -8.79 -9.22
CA ILE A 394 11.28 -8.84 -9.05
C ILE A 394 10.65 -8.11 -10.23
N CYS A 395 9.92 -8.85 -11.04
CA CYS A 395 9.21 -8.34 -12.21
C CYS A 395 7.77 -8.00 -11.83
N GLN A 396 7.38 -6.73 -11.93
CA GLN A 396 6.01 -6.28 -11.74
C GLN A 396 5.55 -5.56 -13.01
N VAL A 397 4.34 -5.86 -13.46
CA VAL A 397 3.70 -5.06 -14.51
C VAL A 397 2.98 -3.90 -13.82
N ASP A 398 3.25 -2.67 -14.24
CA ASP A 398 2.59 -1.50 -13.70
C ASP A 398 1.18 -1.28 -14.28
N GLU A 399 0.54 -0.19 -13.88
CA GLU A 399 -0.81 0.19 -14.33
C GLU A 399 -0.92 0.45 -15.83
N ASN A 400 0.19 0.79 -16.50
CA ASN A 400 0.26 1.05 -17.94
C ASN A 400 0.55 -0.22 -18.75
N GLY A 401 0.84 -1.34 -18.08
CA GLY A 401 1.25 -2.58 -18.74
C GLY A 401 2.76 -2.70 -18.93
N ASP A 402 3.55 -1.74 -18.42
CA ASP A 402 5.00 -1.73 -18.57
C ASP A 402 5.67 -2.59 -17.51
N LEU A 403 6.80 -3.21 -17.89
CA LEU A 403 7.57 -4.05 -16.99
C LEU A 403 8.44 -3.19 -16.06
N LYS A 404 8.06 -3.12 -14.79
CA LYS A 404 8.88 -2.57 -13.71
C LYS A 404 9.74 -3.67 -13.09
N LEU A 405 11.05 -3.55 -13.26
CA LEU A 405 12.05 -4.37 -12.57
C LEU A 405 12.41 -3.72 -11.23
N ARG A 406 12.55 -4.54 -10.19
CA ARG A 406 13.11 -4.14 -8.90
C ARG A 406 14.13 -5.17 -8.43
N GLN A 407 15.21 -4.71 -7.82
CA GLN A 407 16.15 -5.58 -7.11
C GLN A 407 15.60 -6.03 -5.75
N SER A 408 15.93 -7.25 -5.34
CA SER A 408 15.75 -7.74 -3.97
C SER A 408 16.80 -8.80 -3.64
N GLU A 409 17.05 -9.01 -2.35
CA GLU A 409 18.07 -9.92 -1.86
C GLU A 409 17.47 -11.16 -1.19
N ASP A 410 18.09 -12.33 -1.38
CA ASP A 410 17.64 -13.62 -0.84
C ASP A 410 18.00 -13.80 0.65
N TRP A 411 17.57 -12.86 1.51
CA TRP A 411 17.85 -12.83 2.95
C TRP A 411 17.34 -14.05 3.69
N ARG A 412 16.33 -14.72 3.13
CA ARG A 412 15.78 -15.94 3.69
C ARG A 412 16.76 -17.10 3.60
N ARG A 413 17.33 -17.35 2.42
CA ARG A 413 18.21 -18.52 2.21
C ARG A 413 19.66 -18.22 2.53
N SER A 414 20.07 -16.96 2.54
CA SER A 414 21.39 -16.53 3.01
C SER A 414 21.51 -16.52 4.54
N GLY A 415 20.42 -16.79 5.26
CA GLY A 415 20.39 -16.88 6.73
C GLY A 415 20.14 -15.56 7.45
N HIS A 416 20.07 -14.42 6.76
CA HIS A 416 19.93 -13.09 7.38
C HIS A 416 18.61 -12.98 8.16
N ASN A 417 17.49 -13.38 7.55
CA ASN A 417 16.18 -13.33 8.22
C ASN A 417 16.11 -14.20 9.48
N ALA A 418 16.96 -15.23 9.59
CA ALA A 418 16.96 -16.09 10.75
C ALA A 418 17.57 -15.40 11.98
N THR A 419 18.38 -14.36 11.80
CA THR A 419 19.01 -13.63 12.93
C THR A 419 18.08 -12.61 13.56
N MET A 420 17.03 -12.22 12.85
CA MET A 420 16.13 -11.16 13.29
C MET A 420 15.22 -11.62 14.44
N SER A 421 15.16 -10.82 15.50
CA SER A 421 14.06 -10.85 16.46
C SER A 421 13.30 -9.54 16.42
N ALA A 422 11.97 -9.63 16.49
CA ALA A 422 11.09 -8.47 16.52
C ALA A 422 9.93 -8.77 17.48
N GLU A 423 9.62 -7.82 18.34
CA GLU A 423 8.60 -7.98 19.39
C GLU A 423 7.26 -7.34 18.99
N ASP A 424 7.24 -6.53 17.94
CA ASP A 424 6.08 -5.82 17.44
C ASP A 424 5.95 -5.90 15.91
N VAL A 425 4.77 -5.52 15.43
CA VAL A 425 4.41 -5.58 14.02
C VAL A 425 3.80 -4.25 13.61
N PRO A 426 4.18 -3.71 12.43
CA PRO A 426 3.56 -2.50 11.92
C PRO A 426 2.05 -2.68 11.84
N THR A 427 1.33 -1.70 12.38
CA THR A 427 -0.12 -1.64 12.23
C THR A 427 -0.42 -1.35 10.76
N ARG A 428 -0.91 -2.36 10.03
CA ARG A 428 -1.48 -2.12 8.71
C ARG A 428 -2.87 -1.54 8.92
N HIS A 429 -2.99 -0.23 8.72
CA HIS A 429 -4.30 0.40 8.62
C HIS A 429 -4.95 -0.02 7.32
N PHE A 430 -6.03 -0.78 7.42
CA PHE A 430 -6.96 -0.98 6.32
C PHE A 430 -7.98 0.16 6.32
N LEU A 431 -8.71 0.34 5.23
CA LEU A 431 -9.80 1.32 5.16
C LEU A 431 -10.83 1.15 6.29
N GLY A 432 -11.03 -0.07 6.79
CA GLY A 432 -11.85 -0.32 7.98
C GLY A 432 -11.32 0.37 9.23
N ASP A 433 -10.00 0.29 9.48
CA ASP A 433 -9.37 0.96 10.63
C ASP A 433 -9.46 2.48 10.52
N ILE A 434 -9.39 3.02 9.29
CA ILE A 434 -9.58 4.45 9.02
C ILE A 434 -11.03 4.87 9.32
N VAL A 435 -12.02 4.08 8.90
CA VAL A 435 -13.44 4.33 9.20
C VAL A 435 -13.71 4.24 10.71
N ASP A 436 -13.17 3.24 11.39
CA ASP A 436 -13.32 3.07 12.83
C ASP A 436 -12.65 4.23 13.59
N PHE A 437 -11.49 4.71 13.12
CA PHE A 437 -10.83 5.90 13.67
C PHE A 437 -11.66 7.17 13.49
N ILE A 438 -12.21 7.39 12.29
CA ILE A 438 -13.12 8.53 12.02
C ILE A 438 -14.31 8.47 12.97
N GLN A 439 -14.92 7.30 13.15
CA GLN A 439 -16.06 7.12 14.03
C GLN A 439 -15.71 7.38 15.50
N SER A 440 -14.56 6.89 15.97
CA SER A 440 -14.11 7.15 17.35
C SER A 440 -13.81 8.63 17.57
N ALA A 441 -13.09 9.27 16.65
CA ALA A 441 -12.78 10.70 16.70
C ALA A 441 -14.07 11.54 16.68
N TRP A 442 -15.05 11.15 15.87
CA TRP A 442 -16.37 11.77 15.83
C TRP A 442 -17.13 11.62 17.16
N CYS A 443 -17.08 10.44 17.78
CA CYS A 443 -17.67 10.21 19.10
C CYS A 443 -17.00 11.04 20.20
N GLU A 444 -15.75 11.44 20.00
CA GLU A 444 -15.01 12.34 20.89
C GLU A 444 -15.17 13.83 20.54
N GLY A 445 -16.00 14.16 19.54
CA GLY A 445 -16.29 15.53 19.12
C GLY A 445 -15.30 16.13 18.11
N TRP A 446 -14.44 15.31 17.52
CA TRP A 446 -13.46 15.73 16.51
C TRP A 446 -14.09 15.67 15.12
N ASP A 447 -13.69 16.58 14.22
CA ASP A 447 -14.08 16.60 12.80
C ASP A 447 -12.90 16.17 11.91
N PRO A 448 -12.60 14.86 11.80
CA PRO A 448 -11.40 14.39 11.12
C PRO A 448 -11.52 14.52 9.60
N LYS A 449 -10.66 15.36 9.00
CA LYS A 449 -10.47 15.40 7.54
C LYS A 449 -9.47 14.32 7.12
N VAL A 450 -9.96 13.25 6.50
CA VAL A 450 -9.08 12.18 6.01
C VAL A 450 -8.59 12.48 4.60
N PHE A 451 -7.27 12.52 4.45
CA PHE A 451 -6.60 12.57 3.16
C PHE A 451 -6.17 11.15 2.77
N GLY A 452 -6.66 10.65 1.64
CA GLY A 452 -6.35 9.31 1.13
C GLY A 452 -5.95 9.36 -0.33
N HIS A 453 -4.84 8.69 -0.68
CA HIS A 453 -4.29 8.64 -2.03
C HIS A 453 -5.20 7.94 -3.07
N ASP A 454 -6.24 7.22 -2.64
CA ASP A 454 -7.11 6.40 -3.51
C ASP A 454 -8.52 6.99 -3.73
N LEU A 455 -8.80 8.22 -3.29
CA LEU A 455 -10.11 8.86 -3.51
C LEU A 455 -10.15 9.58 -4.86
N HIS A 456 -10.08 8.81 -5.95
CA HIS A 456 -10.42 9.33 -7.28
C HIS A 456 -11.86 9.02 -7.66
N SER A 457 -12.59 10.12 -7.94
CA SER A 457 -13.76 10.22 -8.81
C SER A 457 -14.98 9.35 -8.51
N GLU A 458 -16.05 9.95 -7.98
CA GLU A 458 -17.40 9.81 -8.55
C GLU A 458 -18.32 10.93 -8.02
N ARG A 459 -19.03 11.61 -8.94
CA ARG A 459 -20.08 12.58 -8.62
C ARG A 459 -21.33 11.81 -8.17
N LEU A 460 -21.87 12.13 -7.01
CA LEU A 460 -23.20 11.64 -6.60
C LEU A 460 -24.30 12.48 -7.28
N PRO A 461 -25.36 11.85 -7.84
CA PRO A 461 -26.54 12.58 -8.29
C PRO A 461 -27.42 13.02 -7.10
N PRO A 462 -28.23 14.08 -7.26
CA PRO A 462 -29.12 14.57 -6.22
C PRO A 462 -30.34 13.65 -6.10
N VAL A 463 -30.55 13.04 -4.94
CA VAL A 463 -31.80 12.31 -4.65
C VAL A 463 -32.78 13.28 -4.01
N GLY A 464 -33.63 13.88 -4.83
CA GLY A 464 -34.93 14.38 -4.40
C GLY A 464 -35.93 13.23 -4.39
N GLY A 465 -36.70 13.10 -3.31
CA GLY A 465 -37.77 12.12 -3.21
C GLY A 465 -38.37 12.07 -1.81
N ALA A 466 -39.50 12.74 -1.65
CA ALA A 466 -40.29 12.81 -0.43
C ALA A 466 -40.66 11.42 0.10
N LEU A 467 -40.57 11.27 1.43
CA LEU A 467 -41.17 10.18 2.19
C LEU A 467 -42.65 10.52 2.47
N PRO A 468 -43.58 9.55 2.43
CA PRO A 468 -44.70 9.55 3.36
C PRO A 468 -44.25 9.21 4.78
#